data_AF-A0A6N3C2D9-F1
#
_entry.id   AF-A0A6N3C2D9-F1
#
_cell.length_a   1.000
_cell.length_b   1.000
_cell.length_c   1.000
_cell.angle_alpha   90.00
_cell.angle_beta   90.00
_cell.angle_gamma   90.00
#
_symmetry.space_group_name_H-M   'P 1'
#
loop_
_entity.id
_entity.type
_entity.pdbx_description
1 polymer ?
#
loop_
_entity_poly.entity_id
_entity_poly.type
_entity_poly.pdbx_seq_one_letter_code
_entity_poly.pdbx_strand_id
1 'polypeptide(L)'
;MKKIRKLATKLLIAMMVLTSCMSVTVYGMTAKDVTAKTPKSYVAGTNSIYGPKLSQAQLNSVAQATADFMNKKITKNMTTDAKIRVAYNHIKNNTTYVNWNAAEGANTAYTLVTKKGACSGMCRSLKALCDAMGIECYYVHSTTNDHQWNLIRFEDGRLYHVDIDANKSAGADIIYKSLTHPLPFDKKAYPAVGEVVKTQNPTPTVKKPTPAKPSAPVGPGNHTMIADQQGAILDEVYGNNLRPKIEMYEGVPCSLINSSINTIKFTSKNSNLDPSKHTVTVIGFMNTPYGMVALAPDGVPDEYPFEYDKPFSLDFTGKNLSAAELSKKCKENNVIIKVEIGETASNSGRGMVAYARYVN
;
A
#
# COMPACT_ATOMS: atom_id res chain seq x y z
N MET A 1 8.36 -27.36 -65.18
CA MET A 1 9.43 -27.81 -64.26
C MET A 1 8.95 -27.69 -62.82
N LYS A 2 8.98 -28.82 -62.11
CA LYS A 2 9.11 -29.04 -60.65
C LYS A 2 8.32 -28.18 -59.63
N LYS A 3 7.35 -28.86 -58.98
CA LYS A 3 7.05 -28.94 -57.52
C LYS A 3 6.76 -27.60 -56.81
N ILE A 4 5.61 -27.45 -56.16
CA ILE A 4 5.47 -27.69 -54.71
C ILE A 4 4.08 -28.26 -54.38
N ARG A 5 4.09 -29.25 -53.49
CA ARG A 5 2.98 -30.03 -52.97
C ARG A 5 2.38 -29.36 -51.72
N LYS A 6 1.06 -29.54 -51.59
CA LYS A 6 0.30 -29.95 -50.38
C LYS A 6 -0.05 -28.93 -49.28
N LEU A 7 -1.35 -29.00 -48.99
CA LEU A 7 -2.04 -28.99 -47.69
C LEU A 7 -2.20 -27.65 -46.97
N ALA A 8 -3.39 -27.06 -47.13
CA ALA A 8 -4.03 -26.26 -46.09
C ALA A 8 -5.37 -26.91 -45.74
N THR A 9 -5.34 -27.87 -44.83
CA THR A 9 -6.52 -28.37 -44.10
C THR A 9 -6.26 -28.13 -42.62
N LYS A 10 -6.86 -27.09 -42.06
CA LYS A 10 -7.05 -26.89 -40.61
C LYS A 10 -8.40 -26.18 -40.47
N LEU A 11 -9.49 -26.92 -40.36
CA LEU A 11 -10.08 -27.42 -39.11
C LEU A 11 -10.50 -26.26 -38.19
N LEU A 12 -11.75 -25.83 -38.38
CA LEU A 12 -12.52 -25.05 -37.40
C LEU A 12 -12.63 -25.86 -36.12
N ILE A 13 -11.99 -25.39 -35.05
CA ILE A 13 -12.26 -25.86 -33.69
C ILE A 13 -13.15 -24.80 -33.06
N ALA A 14 -14.44 -25.12 -32.95
CA ALA A 14 -15.36 -24.40 -32.09
C ALA A 14 -14.92 -24.65 -30.63
N MET A 15 -14.37 -23.62 -29.99
CA MET A 15 -14.18 -23.62 -28.53
C MET A 15 -15.56 -23.55 -27.88
N MET A 16 -16.11 -24.70 -27.51
CA MET A 16 -17.10 -24.76 -26.44
C MET A 16 -16.41 -24.33 -25.15
N VAL A 17 -16.62 -23.07 -24.76
CA VAL A 17 -16.34 -22.63 -23.39
C VAL A 17 -17.37 -23.33 -22.51
N LEU A 18 -17.00 -24.49 -21.94
CA LEU A 18 -17.65 -24.99 -20.73
C LEU A 18 -17.34 -23.98 -19.62
N THR A 19 -18.19 -22.98 -19.46
CA THR A 19 -18.34 -22.29 -18.19
C THR A 19 -18.85 -23.35 -17.21
N SER A 20 -17.93 -24.07 -16.56
CA SER A 20 -18.25 -24.75 -15.32
C SER A 20 -18.70 -23.65 -14.36
N CYS A 21 -20.02 -23.52 -14.18
CA CYS A 21 -20.62 -22.72 -13.14
C CYS A 21 -20.20 -23.35 -11.81
N MET A 22 -18.98 -23.07 -11.35
CA MET A 22 -18.66 -23.27 -9.95
C MET A 22 -19.66 -22.39 -9.21
N SER A 23 -20.61 -23.02 -8.52
CA SER A 23 -21.54 -22.34 -7.63
C SER A 23 -20.72 -21.45 -6.71
N VAL A 24 -20.68 -20.15 -7.02
CA VAL A 24 -19.92 -19.19 -6.25
C VAL A 24 -20.69 -19.02 -4.95
N THR A 25 -20.28 -19.76 -3.92
CA THR A 25 -20.91 -19.70 -2.62
C THR A 25 -20.66 -18.32 -2.02
N VAL A 26 -21.60 -17.41 -2.24
CA VAL A 26 -21.65 -16.08 -1.61
C VAL A 26 -21.90 -16.25 -0.10
N TYR A 27 -21.48 -15.26 0.69
CA TYR A 27 -21.58 -15.34 2.15
C TYR A 27 -23.01 -15.35 2.69
N GLY A 28 -23.99 -14.76 1.96
CA GLY A 28 -25.37 -14.63 2.44
C GLY A 28 -25.49 -13.82 3.72
N MET A 29 -24.55 -12.89 3.95
CA MET A 29 -24.41 -12.13 5.20
C MET A 29 -25.49 -11.05 5.28
N THR A 30 -26.21 -10.99 6.40
CA THR A 30 -27.15 -9.91 6.70
C THR A 30 -26.44 -8.76 7.42
N ALA A 31 -27.08 -7.58 7.49
CA ALA A 31 -26.57 -6.49 8.33
C ALA A 31 -26.46 -6.90 9.81
N LYS A 32 -27.36 -7.76 10.30
CA LYS A 32 -27.30 -8.30 11.65
C LYS A 32 -26.03 -9.13 11.86
N ASP A 33 -25.65 -9.97 10.90
CA ASP A 33 -24.42 -10.77 10.95
C ASP A 33 -23.17 -9.89 10.95
N VAL A 34 -23.18 -8.79 10.18
CA VAL A 34 -22.11 -7.79 10.20
C VAL A 34 -21.99 -7.17 11.59
N THR A 35 -23.10 -6.68 12.15
CA THR A 35 -23.07 -6.03 13.48
C THR A 35 -22.61 -6.98 14.59
N ALA A 36 -22.98 -8.26 14.50
CA ALA A 36 -22.60 -9.28 15.49
C ALA A 36 -21.08 -9.54 15.56
N LYS A 37 -20.33 -9.29 14.48
CA LYS A 37 -18.86 -9.43 14.48
C LYS A 37 -18.16 -8.36 15.30
N THR A 38 -18.73 -7.16 15.38
CA THR A 38 -18.16 -6.02 16.11
C THR A 38 -19.27 -5.24 16.83
N PRO A 39 -19.91 -5.82 17.86
CA PRO A 39 -21.16 -5.31 18.42
C PRO A 39 -21.01 -3.90 18.99
N LYS A 40 -19.87 -3.56 19.61
CA LYS A 40 -19.61 -2.21 20.16
C LYS A 40 -19.40 -1.15 19.08
N SER A 41 -18.97 -1.54 17.89
CA SER A 41 -18.64 -0.62 16.79
C SER A 41 -19.88 -0.13 16.02
N TYR A 42 -21.02 -0.82 16.12
CA TYR A 42 -22.27 -0.46 15.43
C TYR A 42 -23.34 0.13 16.36
N VAL A 43 -22.94 0.68 17.50
CA VAL A 43 -23.85 1.32 18.47
C VAL A 43 -23.51 2.80 18.56
N ALA A 44 -24.53 3.67 18.46
CA ALA A 44 -24.34 5.11 18.61
C ALA A 44 -23.92 5.46 20.05
N GLY A 45 -23.08 6.49 20.22
CA GLY A 45 -22.64 6.96 21.54
C GLY A 45 -21.55 6.12 22.22
N THR A 46 -21.08 5.02 21.61
CA THR A 46 -20.00 4.17 22.15
C THR A 46 -18.60 4.55 21.68
N ASN A 47 -18.43 5.75 21.12
CA ASN A 47 -17.21 6.17 20.42
C ASN A 47 -16.83 5.18 19.29
N SER A 48 -17.82 4.83 18.46
CA SER A 48 -17.68 3.88 17.36
C SER A 48 -16.41 4.14 16.52
N ILE A 49 -15.63 3.09 16.29
CA ILE A 49 -14.46 3.13 15.38
C ILE A 49 -14.86 3.40 13.92
N TYR A 50 -16.14 3.24 13.57
CA TYR A 50 -16.65 3.60 12.24
C TYR A 50 -17.04 5.07 12.14
N GLY A 51 -17.19 5.76 13.27
CA GLY A 51 -17.44 7.19 13.32
C GLY A 51 -18.12 7.56 14.63
N PRO A 52 -17.45 8.31 15.53
CA PRO A 52 -17.96 8.53 16.88
C PRO A 52 -19.23 9.38 16.95
N LYS A 53 -19.49 10.17 15.90
CA LYS A 53 -20.67 11.03 15.76
C LYS A 53 -21.76 10.44 14.88
N LEU A 54 -21.64 9.18 14.45
CA LEU A 54 -22.68 8.55 13.63
C LEU A 54 -23.94 8.28 14.46
N SER A 55 -25.10 8.60 13.88
CA SER A 55 -26.39 8.18 14.40
C SER A 55 -26.57 6.67 14.23
N GLN A 56 -27.52 6.09 14.97
CA GLN A 56 -27.82 4.67 14.82
C GLN A 56 -28.31 4.33 13.40
N ALA A 57 -29.07 5.22 12.76
CA ALA A 57 -29.53 5.03 11.39
C ALA A 57 -28.37 5.01 10.38
N GLN A 58 -27.37 5.89 10.57
CA GLN A 58 -26.16 5.88 9.74
C GLN A 58 -25.33 4.63 9.98
N LEU A 59 -25.15 4.19 11.24
CA LEU A 59 -24.45 2.93 11.55
C LEU A 59 -25.15 1.72 10.95
N ASN A 60 -26.49 1.67 10.99
CA ASN A 60 -27.27 0.62 10.33
C ASN A 60 -27.06 0.64 8.81
N SER A 61 -26.96 1.83 8.21
CA SER A 61 -26.67 1.98 6.78
C SER A 61 -25.26 1.53 6.42
N VAL A 62 -24.27 1.79 7.28
CA VAL A 62 -22.90 1.25 7.12
C VAL A 62 -22.90 -0.27 7.21
N ALA A 63 -23.63 -0.85 8.17
CA ALA A 63 -23.75 -2.30 8.32
C ALA A 63 -24.39 -2.93 7.07
N GLN A 64 -25.44 -2.32 6.53
CA GLN A 64 -26.10 -2.78 5.31
C GLN A 64 -25.17 -2.66 4.09
N ALA A 65 -24.50 -1.54 3.89
CA ALA A 65 -23.54 -1.37 2.79
C ALA A 65 -22.39 -2.39 2.86
N THR A 66 -21.95 -2.72 4.08
CA THR A 66 -20.93 -3.75 4.32
C THR A 66 -21.45 -5.14 3.98
N ALA A 67 -22.67 -5.49 4.41
CA ALA A 67 -23.30 -6.76 4.06
C ALA A 67 -23.49 -6.92 2.54
N ASP A 68 -23.93 -5.87 1.87
CA ASP A 68 -24.05 -5.79 0.41
C ASP A 68 -22.71 -6.03 -0.28
N PHE A 69 -21.64 -5.39 0.19
CA PHE A 69 -20.28 -5.62 -0.32
C PHE A 69 -19.87 -7.09 -0.15
N MET A 70 -20.05 -7.65 1.05
CA MET A 70 -19.71 -9.05 1.34
C MET A 70 -20.43 -10.02 0.41
N ASN A 71 -21.71 -9.79 0.13
CA ASN A 71 -22.50 -10.68 -0.71
C ASN A 71 -22.21 -10.53 -2.21
N LYS A 72 -21.90 -9.31 -2.67
CA LYS A 72 -21.74 -9.01 -4.10
C LYS A 72 -20.29 -9.17 -4.58
N LYS A 73 -19.31 -9.00 -3.69
CA LYS A 73 -17.89 -8.87 -4.07
C LYS A 73 -16.98 -9.93 -3.46
N ILE A 74 -17.39 -10.55 -2.35
CA ILE A 74 -16.54 -11.51 -1.63
C ILE A 74 -17.10 -12.93 -1.78
N THR A 75 -16.20 -13.86 -2.09
CA THR A 75 -16.51 -15.29 -2.17
C THR A 75 -15.72 -16.05 -1.10
N LYS A 76 -16.21 -17.23 -0.69
CA LYS A 76 -15.56 -18.03 0.36
C LYS A 76 -14.14 -18.49 -0.03
N ASN A 77 -13.88 -18.69 -1.33
CA ASN A 77 -12.62 -19.23 -1.85
C ASN A 77 -11.56 -18.14 -2.13
N MET A 78 -11.88 -16.86 -1.95
CA MET A 78 -10.88 -15.79 -2.08
C MET A 78 -9.86 -15.88 -0.95
N THR A 79 -8.58 -15.75 -1.31
CA THR A 79 -7.49 -15.56 -0.36
C THR A 79 -7.65 -14.25 0.43
N THR A 80 -6.96 -14.13 1.56
CA THR A 80 -6.96 -12.89 2.35
C THR A 80 -6.49 -11.69 1.52
N ASP A 81 -5.41 -11.85 0.75
CA ASP A 81 -4.88 -10.80 -0.12
C ASP A 81 -5.88 -10.37 -1.20
N ALA A 82 -6.57 -11.33 -1.83
CA ALA A 82 -7.60 -11.04 -2.82
C ALA A 82 -8.79 -10.27 -2.21
N LYS A 83 -9.24 -10.68 -1.01
CA LYS A 83 -10.29 -10.00 -0.25
C LYS A 83 -9.92 -8.54 0.05
N ILE A 84 -8.69 -8.30 0.56
CA ILE A 84 -8.18 -6.96 0.84
C ILE A 84 -8.13 -6.12 -0.44
N ARG A 85 -7.59 -6.67 -1.54
CA ARG A 85 -7.52 -5.96 -2.83
C ARG A 85 -8.90 -5.56 -3.34
N VAL A 86 -9.90 -6.46 -3.26
CA VAL A 86 -11.27 -6.16 -3.70
C VAL A 86 -11.90 -5.05 -2.84
N ALA A 87 -11.72 -5.09 -1.52
CA ALA A 87 -12.22 -4.05 -0.61
C ALA A 87 -11.52 -2.70 -0.85
N TYR A 88 -10.20 -2.71 -0.96
CA TYR A 88 -9.37 -1.55 -1.30
C TYR A 88 -9.83 -0.90 -2.60
N ASN A 89 -9.92 -1.67 -3.69
CA ASN A 89 -10.35 -1.17 -5.01
C ASN A 89 -11.81 -0.67 -4.98
N HIS A 90 -12.69 -1.33 -4.23
CA HIS A 90 -14.07 -0.88 -4.08
C HIS A 90 -14.13 0.54 -3.52
N ILE A 91 -13.38 0.83 -2.45
CA ILE A 91 -13.37 2.16 -1.84
C ILE A 91 -12.64 3.16 -2.75
N LYS A 92 -11.42 2.84 -3.21
CA LYS A 92 -10.59 3.72 -4.06
C LYS A 92 -11.35 4.20 -5.31
N ASN A 93 -12.07 3.29 -5.97
CA ASN A 93 -12.71 3.57 -7.25
C ASN A 93 -14.13 4.16 -7.12
N ASN A 94 -14.80 3.95 -5.98
CA ASN A 94 -16.17 4.43 -5.79
C ASN A 94 -16.28 5.59 -4.80
N THR A 95 -15.16 6.11 -4.30
CA THR A 95 -15.16 7.27 -3.40
C THR A 95 -14.61 8.49 -4.11
N THR A 96 -15.40 9.56 -4.12
CA THR A 96 -14.93 10.90 -4.48
C THR A 96 -14.29 11.52 -3.26
N TYR A 97 -13.04 11.96 -3.40
CA TYR A 97 -12.38 12.70 -2.32
C TYR A 97 -13.11 14.03 -2.10
N VAL A 98 -13.41 14.35 -0.85
CA VAL A 98 -13.96 15.65 -0.44
C VAL A 98 -13.22 16.14 0.80
N ASN A 99 -13.20 17.46 1.00
CA ASN A 99 -12.70 18.02 2.25
C ASN A 99 -13.47 17.44 3.45
N TRP A 100 -12.77 17.31 4.58
CA TRP A 100 -13.26 16.67 5.80
C TRP A 100 -14.60 17.24 6.31
N ASN A 101 -14.94 18.49 5.99
CA ASN A 101 -16.18 19.17 6.39
C ASN A 101 -17.20 19.33 5.24
N ALA A 102 -16.89 18.89 4.03
CA ALA A 102 -17.68 19.20 2.84
C ALA A 102 -18.82 18.20 2.55
N ALA A 103 -18.87 17.07 3.27
CA ALA A 103 -19.97 16.12 3.15
C ALA A 103 -20.32 15.47 4.49
N GLU A 104 -21.59 15.09 4.63
CA GLU A 104 -22.05 14.31 5.76
C GLU A 104 -21.27 13.00 5.87
N GLY A 105 -20.69 12.75 7.04
CA GLY A 105 -19.92 11.53 7.28
C GLY A 105 -18.60 11.44 6.50
N ALA A 106 -18.07 12.55 5.97
CA ALA A 106 -16.80 12.55 5.23
C ALA A 106 -15.61 11.97 6.03
N ASN A 107 -15.68 12.01 7.37
CA ASN A 107 -14.67 11.41 8.25
C ASN A 107 -15.11 10.09 8.91
N THR A 108 -16.09 9.39 8.34
CA THR A 108 -16.67 8.18 8.92
C THR A 108 -16.84 7.09 7.86
N ALA A 109 -17.07 5.86 8.29
CA ALA A 109 -17.40 4.74 7.40
C ALA A 109 -18.73 4.95 6.65
N TYR A 110 -19.50 5.98 6.98
CA TYR A 110 -20.67 6.40 6.18
C TYR A 110 -20.27 6.85 4.77
N THR A 111 -18.98 7.09 4.53
CA THR A 111 -18.37 7.17 3.19
C THR A 111 -18.71 5.95 2.31
N LEU A 112 -18.87 4.74 2.87
CA LEU A 112 -19.35 3.56 2.13
C LEU A 112 -20.75 3.78 1.52
N VAL A 113 -21.57 4.62 2.15
CA VAL A 113 -22.94 4.93 1.72
C VAL A 113 -22.93 6.15 0.79
N THR A 114 -22.34 7.26 1.23
CA THR A 114 -22.38 8.55 0.52
C THR A 114 -21.47 8.61 -0.70
N LYS A 115 -20.47 7.72 -0.78
CA LYS A 115 -19.42 7.70 -1.81
C LYS A 115 -18.59 8.99 -1.85
N LYS A 116 -18.61 9.76 -0.76
CA LYS A 116 -17.85 11.01 -0.58
C LYS A 116 -17.15 10.95 0.77
N GLY A 117 -15.82 11.01 0.78
CA GLY A 117 -15.05 10.94 2.01
C GLY A 117 -13.66 11.56 1.91
N ALA A 118 -13.13 11.97 3.06
CA ALA A 118 -11.74 12.34 3.25
C ALA A 118 -10.92 11.09 3.66
N CYS A 119 -9.65 11.27 4.03
CA CYS A 119 -8.75 10.19 4.47
C CYS A 119 -9.38 9.31 5.56
N SER A 120 -9.96 9.91 6.62
CA SER A 120 -10.66 9.17 7.69
C SER A 120 -11.81 8.34 7.18
N GLY A 121 -12.60 8.89 6.25
CA GLY A 121 -13.79 8.24 5.71
C GLY A 121 -13.43 6.97 4.95
N MET A 122 -12.43 7.05 4.07
CA MET A 122 -11.91 5.88 3.33
C MET A 122 -11.25 4.86 4.26
N CYS A 123 -10.45 5.32 5.23
CA CYS A 123 -9.78 4.46 6.21
C CYS A 123 -10.78 3.68 7.10
N ARG A 124 -11.80 4.35 7.63
CA ARG A 124 -12.86 3.72 8.45
C ARG A 124 -13.77 2.82 7.62
N SER A 125 -13.99 3.16 6.36
CA SER A 125 -14.70 2.30 5.41
C SER A 125 -13.95 0.98 5.19
N LEU A 126 -12.64 1.03 4.95
CA LEU A 126 -11.82 -0.18 4.75
C LEU A 126 -11.78 -1.03 6.02
N LYS A 127 -11.65 -0.39 7.19
CA LYS A 127 -11.77 -1.04 8.50
C LYS A 127 -13.08 -1.81 8.65
N ALA A 128 -14.22 -1.22 8.31
CA ALA A 128 -15.53 -1.89 8.40
C ALA A 128 -15.62 -3.12 7.49
N LEU A 129 -15.10 -3.03 6.25
CA LEU A 129 -15.06 -4.16 5.33
C LEU A 129 -14.12 -5.28 5.83
N CYS A 130 -12.92 -4.93 6.32
CA CYS A 130 -11.98 -5.89 6.91
C CYS A 130 -12.56 -6.63 8.12
N ASP A 131 -13.24 -5.92 9.02
CA ASP A 131 -13.89 -6.52 10.18
C ASP A 131 -14.96 -7.55 9.77
N ALA A 132 -15.78 -7.23 8.77
CA ALA A 132 -16.78 -8.16 8.24
C ALA A 132 -16.13 -9.41 7.63
N MET A 133 -14.98 -9.25 6.98
CA MET A 133 -14.17 -10.35 6.44
C MET A 133 -13.39 -11.14 7.50
N GLY A 134 -13.31 -10.66 8.74
CA GLY A 134 -12.49 -11.25 9.80
C GLY A 134 -10.99 -11.03 9.59
N ILE A 135 -10.61 -9.95 8.90
CA ILE A 135 -9.22 -9.59 8.61
C ILE A 135 -8.78 -8.53 9.61
N GLU A 136 -7.67 -8.79 10.30
CA GLU A 136 -7.07 -7.85 11.25
C GLU A 136 -6.71 -6.55 10.53
N CYS A 137 -7.31 -5.45 10.99
CA CYS A 137 -7.15 -4.13 10.42
C CYS A 137 -7.20 -3.11 11.55
N TYR A 138 -6.32 -2.12 11.52
CA TYR A 138 -6.30 -1.00 12.45
C TYR A 138 -6.60 0.31 11.72
N TYR A 139 -7.24 1.24 12.42
CA TYR A 139 -7.37 2.63 12.02
C TYR A 139 -6.22 3.37 12.68
N VAL A 140 -5.29 3.90 11.90
CA VAL A 140 -4.09 4.59 12.39
C VAL A 140 -4.25 6.08 12.14
N HIS A 141 -3.75 6.87 13.09
CA HIS A 141 -3.67 8.31 13.01
C HIS A 141 -2.21 8.73 13.09
N SER A 142 -1.83 9.66 12.22
CA SER A 142 -0.57 10.37 12.34
C SER A 142 -0.42 11.05 13.70
N THR A 143 0.81 11.13 14.20
CA THR A 143 1.13 11.88 15.43
C THR A 143 1.53 13.33 15.17
N THR A 144 1.62 13.75 13.90
CA THR A 144 2.05 15.11 13.54
C THR A 144 1.01 15.90 12.75
N ASN A 145 -0.02 15.24 12.20
CA ASN A 145 -1.11 15.86 11.48
C ASN A 145 -2.40 15.02 11.57
N ASP A 146 -3.46 15.45 10.89
CA ASP A 146 -4.78 14.80 10.94
C ASP A 146 -4.92 13.59 9.98
N HIS A 147 -3.84 13.16 9.31
CA HIS A 147 -3.90 12.10 8.30
C HIS A 147 -4.10 10.71 8.91
N GLN A 148 -4.92 9.89 8.27
CA GLN A 148 -5.29 8.56 8.77
C GLN A 148 -5.30 7.51 7.66
N TRP A 149 -4.82 6.32 7.99
CA TRP A 149 -4.69 5.17 7.07
C TRP A 149 -4.86 3.85 7.84
N ASN A 150 -4.76 2.71 7.15
CA ASN A 150 -4.91 1.41 7.77
C ASN A 150 -3.59 0.65 7.95
N LEU A 151 -3.48 -0.11 9.03
CA LEU A 151 -2.56 -1.25 9.11
C LEU A 151 -3.36 -2.53 8.93
N ILE A 152 -3.03 -3.37 7.97
CA ILE A 152 -3.81 -4.57 7.61
C ILE A 152 -2.92 -5.79 7.60
N ARG A 153 -3.43 -6.91 8.13
CA ARG A 153 -2.72 -8.18 8.07
C ARG A 153 -3.04 -8.94 6.79
N PHE A 154 -1.98 -9.24 6.05
CA PHE A 154 -2.08 -9.97 4.78
C PHE A 154 -1.91 -11.49 5.01
N GLU A 155 -2.11 -12.27 3.95
CA GLU A 155 -2.09 -13.74 3.96
C GLU A 155 -0.75 -14.35 4.41
N ASP A 156 0.34 -13.60 4.24
CA ASP A 156 1.66 -13.96 4.76
C ASP A 156 1.80 -13.78 6.28
N GLY A 157 0.75 -13.31 6.94
CA GLY A 157 0.70 -13.07 8.38
C GLY A 157 1.34 -11.77 8.83
N ARG A 158 1.85 -10.92 7.91
CA ARG A 158 2.52 -9.65 8.24
C ARG A 158 1.55 -8.45 8.23
N LEU A 159 1.85 -7.46 9.06
CA LEU A 159 1.09 -6.22 9.14
C LEU A 159 1.71 -5.18 8.21
N TYR A 160 0.89 -4.55 7.39
CA TYR A 160 1.35 -3.57 6.41
C TYR A 160 0.50 -2.32 6.38
N HIS A 161 1.12 -1.20 6.00
CA HIS A 161 0.44 0.04 5.68
C HIS A 161 -0.38 -0.09 4.40
N VAL A 162 -1.62 0.39 4.47
CA VAL A 162 -2.53 0.56 3.34
C VAL A 162 -3.16 1.94 3.45
N ASP A 163 -2.82 2.83 2.51
CA ASP A 163 -3.35 4.20 2.45
C ASP A 163 -4.07 4.42 1.12
N ILE A 164 -5.41 4.37 1.16
CA ILE A 164 -6.23 4.60 -0.03
C ILE A 164 -6.10 6.04 -0.50
N ASP A 165 -6.04 7.01 0.41
CA ASP A 165 -6.08 8.43 0.09
C ASP A 165 -4.80 8.84 -0.63
N ALA A 166 -3.65 8.52 -0.03
CA ALA A 166 -2.35 8.80 -0.64
C ALA A 166 -2.19 8.10 -2.00
N ASN A 167 -2.62 6.83 -2.12
CA ASN A 167 -2.51 6.09 -3.37
C ASN A 167 -3.47 6.58 -4.46
N LYS A 168 -4.67 7.05 -4.07
CA LYS A 168 -5.61 7.67 -5.00
C LYS A 168 -5.04 8.97 -5.53
N SER A 169 -4.48 9.78 -4.64
CA SER A 169 -3.82 11.04 -4.95
C SER A 169 -2.62 10.85 -5.87
N ALA A 170 -1.83 9.79 -5.63
CA ALA A 170 -0.68 9.43 -6.44
C ALA A 170 -1.00 8.86 -7.83
N GLY A 171 -2.25 8.47 -8.10
CA GLY A 171 -2.60 7.64 -9.25
C GLY A 171 -2.11 6.19 -9.18
N ALA A 172 -1.32 5.79 -8.17
CA ALA A 172 -0.74 4.45 -8.04
C ALA A 172 -0.76 3.89 -6.61
N ASP A 173 -0.65 2.56 -6.49
CA ASP A 173 -0.76 1.81 -5.23
C ASP A 173 0.55 1.79 -4.42
N ILE A 174 1.15 2.96 -4.19
CA ILE A 174 2.48 3.14 -3.57
C ILE A 174 2.52 2.67 -2.11
N ILE A 175 1.49 3.00 -1.34
CA ILE A 175 1.30 2.61 0.05
C ILE A 175 0.20 1.56 0.08
N TYR A 176 0.37 0.48 -0.69
CA TYR A 176 -0.45 -0.71 -0.60
C TYR A 176 0.41 -1.87 -0.16
N LYS A 177 0.08 -2.47 0.99
CA LYS A 177 0.88 -3.54 1.58
C LYS A 177 2.33 -3.07 1.85
N SER A 178 2.48 -1.79 2.26
CA SER A 178 3.79 -1.17 2.48
C SER A 178 4.37 -1.45 3.87
N LEU A 179 5.67 -1.73 3.96
CA LEU A 179 6.38 -1.85 5.25
C LEU A 179 6.72 -0.50 5.90
N THR A 180 6.57 0.59 5.15
CA THR A 180 6.88 1.92 5.66
C THR A 180 5.74 2.89 5.34
N HIS A 181 5.72 4.00 6.06
CA HIS A 181 4.81 5.10 5.80
C HIS A 181 5.55 6.42 5.97
N PRO A 182 5.35 7.39 5.08
CA PRO A 182 5.90 8.75 5.18
C PRO A 182 5.25 9.61 6.27
N LEU A 183 4.52 9.04 7.23
CA LEU A 183 4.01 9.76 8.39
C LEU A 183 4.15 8.87 9.63
N PRO A 184 4.53 9.44 10.78
CA PRO A 184 4.69 8.74 12.03
C PRO A 184 3.34 8.38 12.58
N PHE A 185 3.33 7.36 13.42
CA PHE A 185 2.18 6.99 14.21
C PHE A 185 2.66 6.49 15.56
N ASP A 186 1.75 6.38 16.52
CA ASP A 186 2.07 5.86 17.85
C ASP A 186 2.39 4.36 17.80
N LYS A 187 3.66 4.01 17.65
CA LYS A 187 4.14 2.62 17.60
C LYS A 187 3.88 1.83 18.89
N LYS A 188 3.48 2.47 20.00
CA LYS A 188 3.09 1.77 21.24
C LYS A 188 1.61 1.40 21.24
N ALA A 189 0.77 2.11 20.49
CA ALA A 189 -0.66 1.87 20.41
C ALA A 189 -1.05 0.75 19.42
N TYR A 190 -0.13 0.31 18.55
CA TYR A 190 -0.39 -0.69 17.51
C TYR A 190 0.69 -1.78 17.49
N PRO A 191 0.39 -2.99 16.97
CA PRO A 191 1.42 -4.00 16.71
C PRO A 191 2.48 -3.51 15.73
N ALA A 192 3.65 -4.15 15.74
CA ALA A 192 4.75 -3.71 14.89
C ALA A 192 4.45 -4.01 13.41
N VAL A 193 4.81 -3.07 12.55
CA VAL A 193 4.74 -3.25 11.10
C VAL A 193 5.71 -4.35 10.68
N GLY A 194 5.28 -5.24 9.80
CA GLY A 194 6.03 -6.43 9.41
C GLY A 194 6.08 -7.54 10.47
N GLU A 195 5.49 -7.34 11.65
CA GLU A 195 5.33 -8.39 12.66
C GLU A 195 4.50 -9.53 12.08
N VAL A 196 4.98 -10.77 12.24
CA VAL A 196 4.23 -11.98 11.90
C VAL A 196 3.54 -12.48 13.16
N VAL A 197 2.25 -12.79 13.09
CA VAL A 197 1.52 -13.38 14.24
C VAL A 197 2.19 -14.70 14.65
N LYS A 198 2.63 -14.81 15.91
CA LYS A 198 3.03 -16.08 16.52
C LYS A 198 1.83 -16.73 17.21
N THR A 199 1.02 -17.54 16.52
CA THR A 199 0.11 -18.47 17.24
C THR A 199 -0.17 -19.77 16.47
N GLN A 200 0.20 -20.86 17.13
CA GLN A 200 -0.48 -22.17 17.30
C GLN A 200 -1.48 -22.64 16.21
N ASN A 201 -0.99 -23.43 15.25
CA ASN A 201 -1.51 -24.70 14.66
C ASN A 201 -3.05 -24.98 14.54
N PRO A 202 -3.51 -25.77 13.53
CA PRO A 202 -3.57 -25.50 12.08
C PRO A 202 -4.93 -25.95 11.45
N THR A 203 -5.17 -25.65 10.17
CA THR A 203 -6.17 -26.36 9.33
C THR A 203 -5.45 -26.89 8.08
N PRO A 204 -5.76 -28.12 7.58
CA PRO A 204 -4.76 -28.98 6.96
C PRO A 204 -4.25 -28.56 5.58
N THR A 205 -3.01 -28.94 5.37
CA THR A 205 -2.08 -28.69 4.27
C THR A 205 -2.58 -29.12 2.89
N VAL A 206 -2.69 -28.15 1.96
CA VAL A 206 -2.12 -28.37 0.62
C VAL A 206 -0.60 -28.39 0.81
N LYS A 207 0.07 -29.46 0.37
CA LYS A 207 1.54 -29.58 0.44
C LYS A 207 2.20 -28.39 -0.26
N LYS A 208 2.55 -27.36 0.52
CA LYS A 208 3.54 -26.35 0.15
C LYS A 208 4.92 -27.02 0.29
N PRO A 209 5.85 -26.85 -0.66
CA PRO A 209 7.20 -27.39 -0.53
C PRO A 209 7.82 -26.88 0.76
N THR A 210 8.54 -27.78 1.44
CA THR A 210 9.25 -27.54 2.69
C THR A 210 10.00 -26.21 2.62
N PRO A 211 9.77 -25.25 3.54
CA PRO A 211 10.59 -24.05 3.62
C PRO A 211 12.03 -24.49 3.82
N ALA A 212 12.92 -24.09 2.91
CA ALA A 212 14.35 -24.23 3.14
C ALA A 212 14.67 -23.56 4.49
N LYS A 213 15.46 -24.25 5.32
CA LYS A 213 16.12 -23.68 6.50
C LYS A 213 16.58 -22.25 6.15
N PRO A 214 16.27 -21.21 6.96
CA PRO A 214 16.72 -19.87 6.64
C PRO A 214 18.22 -19.92 6.38
N SER A 215 18.61 -19.63 5.14
CA SER A 215 20.00 -19.44 4.78
C SER A 215 20.55 -18.38 5.73
N ALA A 216 21.76 -18.60 6.26
CA ALA A 216 22.41 -17.60 7.09
C ALA A 216 22.33 -16.23 6.40
N PRO A 217 22.06 -15.13 7.14
CA PRO A 217 21.95 -13.80 6.55
C PRO A 217 23.18 -13.57 5.67
N VAL A 218 22.91 -13.34 4.40
CA VAL A 218 23.95 -13.18 3.40
C VAL A 218 24.58 -11.81 3.62
N GLY A 219 25.88 -11.78 3.90
CA GLY A 219 26.60 -10.55 4.18
C GLY A 219 26.58 -9.54 3.01
N PRO A 220 26.93 -8.27 3.27
CA PRO A 220 27.03 -7.25 2.22
C PRO A 220 27.91 -7.72 1.05
N GLY A 221 27.54 -7.35 -0.18
CA GLY A 221 28.24 -7.73 -1.41
C GLY A 221 27.74 -9.02 -2.07
N ASN A 222 26.83 -9.78 -1.43
CA ASN A 222 26.25 -10.99 -2.01
C ASN A 222 24.75 -10.77 -2.30
N HIS A 223 24.50 -10.28 -3.52
CA HIS A 223 23.26 -9.69 -4.05
C HIS A 223 22.15 -10.72 -4.32
N THR A 224 21.61 -11.32 -3.26
CA THR A 224 20.64 -12.43 -3.36
C THR A 224 19.35 -12.20 -2.55
N MET A 225 19.32 -11.15 -1.74
CA MET A 225 18.23 -10.90 -0.80
C MET A 225 17.05 -10.20 -1.46
N ILE A 226 15.85 -10.45 -0.95
CA ILE A 226 14.66 -9.64 -1.22
C ILE A 226 14.52 -8.55 -0.15
N ALA A 227 14.10 -7.36 -0.54
CA ALA A 227 14.07 -6.15 0.29
C ALA A 227 13.33 -6.32 1.65
N ASP A 228 12.36 -7.22 1.73
CA ASP A 228 11.55 -7.47 2.93
C ASP A 228 12.05 -8.62 3.82
N GLN A 229 13.12 -9.30 3.39
CA GLN A 229 13.70 -10.42 4.11
C GLN A 229 14.53 -9.92 5.28
N GLN A 230 14.47 -10.65 6.39
CA GLN A 230 15.32 -10.36 7.54
C GLN A 230 16.80 -10.50 7.13
N GLY A 231 17.59 -9.44 7.37
CA GLY A 231 18.99 -9.38 6.95
C GLY A 231 19.21 -8.75 5.57
N ALA A 232 18.17 -8.23 4.92
CA ALA A 232 18.30 -7.32 3.79
C ALA A 232 19.04 -6.04 4.21
N ILE A 233 20.04 -5.63 3.44
CA ILE A 233 20.89 -4.48 3.67
C ILE A 233 20.92 -3.66 2.39
N LEU A 234 20.66 -2.36 2.54
CA LEU A 234 20.78 -1.37 1.50
C LEU A 234 21.58 -0.20 2.04
N ASP A 235 22.59 0.22 1.27
CA ASP A 235 23.49 1.30 1.64
C ASP A 235 23.36 2.44 0.62
N GLU A 236 22.61 3.48 0.99
CA GLU A 236 22.40 4.66 0.16
C GLU A 236 23.44 5.78 0.38
N VAL A 237 23.75 6.47 -0.71
CA VAL A 237 24.54 7.70 -0.72
C VAL A 237 23.92 8.70 -1.71
N TYR A 238 24.15 9.99 -1.47
CA TYR A 238 23.54 11.08 -2.22
C TYR A 238 24.58 11.87 -3.02
N GLY A 239 24.26 12.27 -4.25
CA GLY A 239 25.17 13.00 -5.13
C GLY A 239 26.55 12.34 -5.24
N ASN A 240 27.61 13.07 -4.90
CA ASN A 240 28.99 12.56 -4.90
C ASN A 240 29.33 11.76 -3.63
N ASN A 241 28.62 10.66 -3.40
CA ASN A 241 28.79 9.74 -2.26
C ASN A 241 28.60 10.38 -0.86
N LEU A 242 27.80 11.43 -0.76
CA LEU A 242 27.47 12.07 0.51
C LEU A 242 26.60 11.16 1.38
N ARG A 243 26.83 11.17 2.68
CA ARG A 243 25.95 10.56 3.70
C ARG A 243 25.34 11.67 4.55
N PRO A 244 24.14 12.15 4.20
CA PRO A 244 23.55 13.27 4.88
C PRO A 244 23.19 12.95 6.32
N LYS A 245 23.11 14.00 7.16
CA LYS A 245 22.50 13.89 8.48
C LYS A 245 21.05 13.44 8.31
N ILE A 246 20.59 12.55 9.19
CA ILE A 246 19.19 12.13 9.25
C ILE A 246 18.52 12.93 10.35
N GLU A 247 17.40 13.58 10.03
CA GLU A 247 16.53 14.23 11.00
C GLU A 247 15.07 13.81 10.80
N MET A 248 14.31 13.82 11.90
CA MET A 248 12.88 13.52 11.86
C MET A 248 12.12 14.74 11.34
N TYR A 249 11.43 14.60 10.21
CA TYR A 249 10.55 15.62 9.67
C TYR A 249 9.16 15.04 9.50
N GLU A 250 8.14 15.65 10.11
CA GLU A 250 6.78 15.10 10.14
C GLU A 250 6.83 13.61 10.49
N GLY A 251 7.65 13.27 11.51
CA GLY A 251 8.03 11.95 12.00
C GLY A 251 8.50 10.88 10.99
N VAL A 252 9.04 11.31 9.86
CA VAL A 252 9.83 10.47 8.95
C VAL A 252 11.32 10.78 9.11
N PRO A 253 12.20 9.77 9.21
CA PRO A 253 13.64 9.98 9.18
C PRO A 253 14.06 10.38 7.76
N CYS A 254 14.38 11.65 7.55
CA CYS A 254 14.77 12.20 6.27
C CYS A 254 16.28 12.47 6.22
N SER A 255 16.95 12.02 5.17
CA SER A 255 18.29 12.50 4.79
C SER A 255 18.20 13.97 4.36
N LEU A 256 18.93 14.85 5.07
CA LEU A 256 18.91 16.28 4.83
C LEU A 256 19.87 16.66 3.70
N ILE A 257 19.33 16.95 2.52
CA ILE A 257 20.11 17.26 1.31
C ILE A 257 20.05 18.75 0.98
N ASN A 258 21.08 19.28 0.33
CA ASN A 258 21.13 20.68 -0.10
C ASN A 258 20.83 20.81 -1.60
N SER A 259 20.73 22.04 -2.11
CA SER A 259 20.35 22.36 -3.50
C SER A 259 21.33 21.90 -4.59
N SER A 260 22.48 21.32 -4.23
CA SER A 260 23.42 20.71 -5.19
C SER A 260 23.15 19.22 -5.46
N ILE A 261 22.34 18.58 -4.62
CA ILE A 261 22.05 17.14 -4.71
C ILE A 261 20.78 16.93 -5.54
N ASN A 262 20.83 16.07 -6.55
CA ASN A 262 19.65 15.60 -7.30
C ASN A 262 19.65 14.09 -7.56
N THR A 263 20.60 13.35 -7.01
CA THR A 263 20.69 11.90 -7.22
C THR A 263 20.92 11.16 -5.92
N ILE A 264 20.45 9.91 -5.94
CA ILE A 264 20.71 8.89 -4.93
C ILE A 264 21.33 7.68 -5.61
N LYS A 265 22.19 6.96 -4.90
CA LYS A 265 22.85 5.74 -5.38
C LYS A 265 22.91 4.72 -4.27
N PHE A 266 22.78 3.44 -4.61
CA PHE A 266 22.92 2.33 -3.67
C PHE A 266 24.24 1.61 -3.95
N THR A 267 25.07 1.39 -2.94
CA THR A 267 26.40 0.82 -3.15
C THR A 267 26.35 -0.71 -3.19
N SER A 268 26.94 -1.34 -4.22
CA SER A 268 26.98 -2.81 -4.31
C SER A 268 27.78 -3.44 -3.17
N LYS A 269 28.86 -2.79 -2.75
CA LYS A 269 29.80 -3.31 -1.75
C LYS A 269 29.16 -3.52 -0.37
N ASN A 270 28.24 -2.62 0.01
CA ASN A 270 27.65 -2.63 1.35
C ASN A 270 26.18 -3.07 1.36
N SER A 271 25.64 -3.49 0.21
CA SER A 271 24.24 -3.93 0.06
C SER A 271 24.18 -5.40 -0.38
N ASN A 272 23.01 -6.04 -0.25
CA ASN A 272 22.85 -7.47 -0.57
C ASN A 272 21.54 -7.84 -1.29
N LEU A 273 20.76 -6.86 -1.76
CA LEU A 273 19.54 -7.10 -2.53
C LEU A 273 19.86 -7.67 -3.92
N ASP A 274 19.01 -8.56 -4.44
CA ASP A 274 19.09 -9.07 -5.82
C ASP A 274 18.53 -8.04 -6.81
N PRO A 275 19.35 -7.42 -7.68
CA PRO A 275 18.88 -6.39 -8.60
C PRO A 275 17.84 -6.88 -9.61
N SER A 276 17.86 -8.17 -9.97
CA SER A 276 16.92 -8.75 -10.92
C SER A 276 15.50 -8.90 -10.38
N LYS A 277 15.31 -8.67 -9.07
CA LYS A 277 14.05 -8.81 -8.36
C LYS A 277 13.46 -7.50 -7.88
N HIS A 278 14.13 -6.37 -8.12
CA HIS A 278 13.71 -5.09 -7.59
C HIS A 278 13.61 -3.99 -8.65
N THR A 279 12.76 -3.01 -8.35
CA THR A 279 12.64 -1.73 -9.06
C THR A 279 12.89 -0.58 -8.09
N VAL A 280 13.23 0.59 -8.63
CA VAL A 280 13.32 1.86 -7.90
C VAL A 280 12.17 2.76 -8.33
N THR A 281 11.46 3.34 -7.37
CA THR A 281 10.41 4.33 -7.60
C THR A 281 10.72 5.59 -6.80
N VAL A 282 10.57 6.76 -7.42
CA VAL A 282 10.86 8.07 -6.79
C VAL A 282 9.61 8.93 -6.76
N ILE A 283 9.16 9.30 -5.56
CA ILE A 283 7.86 9.95 -5.34
C ILE A 283 8.03 11.15 -4.42
N GLY A 284 7.45 12.30 -4.77
CA GLY A 284 7.35 13.44 -3.87
C GLY A 284 6.05 13.38 -3.08
N PHE A 285 6.09 13.52 -1.77
CA PHE A 285 4.93 13.67 -0.90
C PHE A 285 4.88 15.08 -0.33
N MET A 286 3.72 15.74 -0.43
CA MET A 286 3.46 16.98 0.26
C MET A 286 2.40 16.77 1.34
N ASN A 287 2.63 17.38 2.51
CA ASN A 287 1.60 17.48 3.53
C ASN A 287 0.71 18.69 3.21
N THR A 288 -0.59 18.46 3.02
CA THR A 288 -1.58 19.53 2.79
C THR A 288 -2.52 19.63 3.99
N PRO A 289 -3.27 20.73 4.15
CA PRO A 289 -4.37 20.81 5.14
C PRO A 289 -5.44 19.72 4.97
N TYR A 290 -5.45 19.02 3.84
CA TYR A 290 -6.40 17.96 3.49
C TYR A 290 -5.79 16.55 3.62
N GLY A 291 -4.56 16.43 4.10
CA GLY A 291 -3.83 15.18 4.22
C GLY A 291 -2.64 15.10 3.27
N MET A 292 -2.04 13.92 3.19
CA MET A 292 -0.83 13.72 2.42
C MET A 292 -1.14 13.46 0.93
N VAL A 293 -0.55 14.28 0.08
CA VAL A 293 -0.71 14.21 -1.38
C VAL A 293 0.62 13.78 -1.99
N ALA A 294 0.61 12.70 -2.77
CA ALA A 294 1.75 12.41 -3.63
C ALA A 294 1.70 13.35 -4.85
N LEU A 295 2.84 13.91 -5.23
CA LEU A 295 3.03 14.85 -6.33
C LEU A 295 3.50 14.18 -7.63
N ALA A 296 3.54 12.84 -7.67
CA ALA A 296 3.93 12.09 -8.86
C ALA A 296 2.99 12.44 -10.05
N PRO A 297 3.51 12.47 -11.30
CA PRO A 297 2.78 12.94 -12.46
C PRO A 297 1.56 12.06 -12.71
N ASP A 298 0.50 12.67 -13.27
CA ASP A 298 -0.79 12.05 -13.57
C ASP A 298 -0.68 10.56 -13.98
N GLY A 299 -0.93 9.65 -13.05
CA GLY A 299 -1.41 8.29 -13.34
C GLY A 299 -0.48 7.10 -13.07
N VAL A 300 0.85 7.18 -13.16
CA VAL A 300 1.76 6.05 -12.85
C VAL A 300 3.16 6.58 -12.51
N PRO A 301 3.75 6.26 -11.33
CA PRO A 301 5.15 6.56 -11.01
C PRO A 301 6.10 5.86 -12.00
N ASP A 302 7.14 6.56 -12.46
CA ASP A 302 8.20 5.92 -13.23
C ASP A 302 8.93 4.90 -12.36
N GLU A 303 8.88 3.63 -12.77
CA GLU A 303 9.64 2.54 -12.18
C GLU A 303 10.89 2.27 -13.00
N TYR A 304 12.04 2.29 -12.33
CA TYR A 304 13.34 2.01 -12.93
C TYR A 304 13.81 0.61 -12.50
N PRO A 305 14.49 -0.16 -13.37
CA PRO A 305 15.21 -1.35 -12.93
C PRO A 305 16.18 -0.98 -11.80
N PHE A 306 16.21 -1.80 -10.73
CA PHE A 306 17.19 -1.59 -9.68
C PHE A 306 18.58 -1.98 -10.18
N GLU A 307 19.54 -1.08 -9.98
CA GLU A 307 20.94 -1.24 -10.39
C GLU A 307 21.83 -0.65 -9.30
N TYR A 308 22.83 -1.41 -8.87
CA TYR A 308 23.83 -0.91 -7.95
C TYR A 308 24.78 0.08 -8.63
N ASP A 309 25.35 0.97 -7.82
CA ASP A 309 26.39 1.92 -8.20
C ASP A 309 26.01 2.91 -9.33
N LYS A 310 24.75 2.89 -9.74
CA LYS A 310 24.15 3.81 -10.69
C LYS A 310 23.38 4.92 -9.96
N PRO A 311 23.55 6.19 -10.34
CA PRO A 311 22.75 7.27 -9.78
C PRO A 311 21.33 7.23 -10.34
N PHE A 312 20.34 7.29 -9.45
CA PHE A 312 18.93 7.52 -9.75
C PHE A 312 18.58 8.98 -9.50
N SER A 313 17.78 9.56 -10.39
CA SER A 313 17.27 10.93 -10.22
C SER A 313 16.33 11.01 -9.03
N LEU A 314 16.46 12.04 -8.19
CA LEU A 314 15.50 12.38 -7.14
C LEU A 314 14.30 13.17 -7.70
N ASP A 315 14.33 13.56 -8.97
CA ASP A 315 13.23 14.30 -9.59
C ASP A 315 12.01 13.41 -9.82
N PHE A 316 11.10 13.44 -8.85
CA PHE A 316 9.81 12.76 -8.90
C PHE A 316 8.82 13.35 -9.92
N THR A 317 9.17 14.44 -10.61
CA THR A 317 8.25 15.11 -11.54
C THR A 317 8.34 14.56 -12.97
N GLY A 318 9.40 13.80 -13.29
CA GLY A 318 9.67 13.32 -14.65
C GLY A 318 10.06 14.43 -15.64
N LYS A 319 10.29 15.67 -15.16
CA LYS A 319 10.60 16.84 -16.01
C LYS A 319 12.09 17.11 -16.18
N ASN A 320 12.94 16.23 -15.64
CA ASN A 320 14.40 16.37 -15.62
C ASN A 320 14.86 17.69 -14.98
N LEU A 321 14.23 18.05 -13.86
CA LEU A 321 14.59 19.24 -13.10
C LEU A 321 16.05 19.18 -12.63
N SER A 322 16.76 20.30 -12.72
CA SER A 322 18.07 20.45 -12.08
C SER A 322 17.95 20.34 -10.55
N ALA A 323 19.07 20.10 -9.87
CA ALA A 323 19.13 20.06 -8.40
C ALA A 323 18.55 21.34 -7.75
N ALA A 324 18.85 22.50 -8.33
CA ALA A 324 18.36 23.79 -7.83
C ALA A 324 16.85 23.94 -8.03
N GLU A 325 16.32 23.57 -9.21
CA GLU A 325 14.89 23.64 -9.52
C GLU A 325 14.07 22.67 -8.66
N LEU A 326 14.54 21.43 -8.53
CA LEU A 326 13.92 20.42 -7.68
C LEU A 326 13.94 20.87 -6.21
N SER A 327 15.08 21.38 -5.73
CA SER A 327 15.21 21.91 -4.38
C SER A 327 14.23 23.04 -4.10
N LYS A 328 14.14 24.01 -5.01
CA LYS A 328 13.19 25.12 -4.93
C LYS A 328 11.74 24.61 -4.86
N LYS A 329 11.36 23.73 -5.79
CA LYS A 329 10.01 23.13 -5.82
C LYS A 329 9.69 22.40 -4.53
N CYS A 330 10.62 21.60 -4.01
CA CYS A 330 10.43 20.87 -2.77
C CYS A 330 10.27 21.79 -1.57
N LYS A 331 11.06 22.86 -1.47
CA LYS A 331 10.95 23.83 -0.37
C LYS A 331 9.65 24.61 -0.42
N GLU A 332 9.24 25.09 -1.60
CA GLU A 332 7.99 25.85 -1.80
C GLU A 332 6.74 25.03 -1.48
N ASN A 333 6.77 23.72 -1.77
CA ASN A 333 5.61 22.83 -1.63
C ASN A 333 5.74 21.86 -0.44
N ASN A 334 6.72 22.10 0.44
CA ASN A 334 6.99 21.28 1.62
C ASN A 334 7.12 19.77 1.34
N VAL A 335 7.87 19.41 0.30
CA VAL A 335 7.93 18.03 -0.22
C VAL A 335 8.97 17.18 0.50
N ILE A 336 8.59 15.95 0.81
CA ILE A 336 9.46 14.84 1.19
C ILE A 336 9.60 13.92 -0.02
N ILE A 337 10.82 13.59 -0.43
CA ILE A 337 11.07 12.64 -1.51
C ILE A 337 11.20 11.24 -0.90
N LYS A 338 10.36 10.31 -1.33
CA LYS A 338 10.43 8.88 -1.03
C LYS A 338 11.11 8.17 -2.21
N VAL A 339 12.12 7.38 -1.92
CA VAL A 339 12.74 6.45 -2.86
C VAL A 339 12.45 5.05 -2.37
N GLU A 340 11.64 4.30 -3.12
CA GLU A 340 11.21 2.95 -2.78
C GLU A 340 11.95 1.92 -3.65
N ILE A 341 12.46 0.87 -3.01
CA ILE A 341 13.06 -0.29 -3.65
C ILE A 341 12.07 -1.44 -3.47
N GLY A 342 11.20 -1.63 -4.46
CA GLY A 342 10.11 -2.59 -4.43
C GLY A 342 10.40 -3.87 -5.23
N GLU A 343 9.67 -4.94 -4.96
CA GLU A 343 9.80 -6.22 -5.70
C GLU A 343 9.11 -6.18 -7.07
N THR A 344 9.78 -6.67 -8.14
CA THR A 344 9.25 -6.64 -9.52
C THR A 344 8.07 -7.59 -9.76
N ALA A 345 8.04 -8.74 -9.06
CA ALA A 345 7.07 -9.81 -9.33
C ALA A 345 5.72 -9.63 -8.61
N SER A 346 5.59 -8.57 -7.80
CA SER A 346 4.47 -8.41 -6.91
C SER A 346 4.31 -6.94 -6.55
N ASN A 347 3.14 -6.34 -6.85
CA ASN A 347 2.66 -5.11 -6.20
C ASN A 347 2.36 -5.40 -4.71
N SER A 348 3.35 -5.95 -4.00
CA SER A 348 3.27 -6.38 -2.61
C SER A 348 3.50 -5.23 -1.65
N GLY A 349 3.90 -4.03 -2.10
CA GLY A 349 4.39 -2.95 -1.22
C GLY A 349 5.57 -3.35 -0.32
N ARG A 350 6.15 -4.53 -0.56
CA ARG A 350 7.30 -5.03 0.19
C ARG A 350 8.53 -4.38 -0.42
N GLY A 351 9.23 -3.58 0.37
CA GLY A 351 10.36 -2.81 -0.11
C GLY A 351 11.13 -2.10 0.99
N MET A 352 12.36 -1.71 0.67
CA MET A 352 13.16 -0.80 1.47
C MET A 352 12.92 0.63 0.99
N VAL A 353 12.99 1.60 1.89
CA VAL A 353 12.66 2.98 1.55
C VAL A 353 13.70 3.93 2.14
N ALA A 354 14.13 4.88 1.32
CA ALA A 354 14.90 6.05 1.74
C ALA A 354 14.03 7.31 1.60
N TYR A 355 14.15 8.24 2.55
CA TYR A 355 13.46 9.53 2.49
C TYR A 355 14.49 10.65 2.45
N ALA A 356 14.28 11.62 1.57
CA ALA A 356 15.15 12.78 1.43
C ALA A 356 14.34 14.07 1.51
N ARG A 357 14.94 15.10 2.12
CA ARG A 357 14.32 16.42 2.23
C ARG A 357 15.35 17.50 1.98
N TYR A 358 14.99 18.47 1.14
CA TYR A 358 15.83 19.63 0.92
C TYR A 358 15.79 20.58 2.11
N VAL A 359 16.97 20.88 2.65
CA VAL A 359 17.17 21.90 3.67
C VAL A 359 17.91 23.10 3.11
N ASN A 360 17.89 24.20 3.85
CA ASN A 360 18.61 25.42 3.49
C ASN A 360 20.12 25.26 3.69
#